data_AF-A0A933HVN4-F1
#
_entry.id   AF-A0A933HVN4-F1
#
_cell.length_a   1.000
_cell.length_b   1.000
_cell.length_c   1.000
_cell.angle_alpha   90.00
_cell.angle_beta   90.00
_cell.angle_gamma   90.00
#
_symmetry.space_group_name_H-M   'P 1'
#
loop_
_entity.id
_entity.type
_entity.pdbx_description
1 polymer ?
#
loop_
_entity_poly.entity_id
_entity_poly.type
_entity_poly.pdbx_seq_one_letter_code
_entity_poly.pdbx_strand_id
1 'polypeptide(L)'
;MNFHKTLAVLVAAFALAAPGFCAVNSPTLLTLKGLAGGDEFGLPDNQPATGWPELVLKVARNGSFTPGNGDIPATLGLAKIKGPKDATHHSDYINIWGFVDESGTFVAFFVTLVSEAWTLKGDTWVIEQWLHMLDMEGTGQRASYAVITEKLDGQVLDYKPEAMEVQGPPAVQNRNALLEMWKAYKPQPKAK
;
A
#
# COMPACT_ATOMS: atom_id res chain seq x y z
N MET A 1 -10.45 15.47 0.48
CA MET A 1 -10.32 15.48 1.96
C MET A 1 -9.31 14.42 2.36
N ASN A 2 -8.08 14.85 2.66
CA ASN A 2 -6.96 14.24 3.39
C ASN A 2 -6.61 12.75 3.21
N PHE A 3 -6.23 12.33 2.00
CA PHE A 3 -5.41 11.10 1.81
C PHE A 3 -4.01 11.20 2.44
N HIS A 4 -3.55 12.41 2.76
CA HIS A 4 -2.17 12.68 3.18
C HIS A 4 -1.90 12.39 4.66
N LYS A 5 -2.93 12.28 5.51
CA LYS A 5 -2.73 12.08 6.96
C LYS A 5 -2.56 10.61 7.35
N THR A 6 -3.33 9.69 6.78
CA THR A 6 -3.14 8.24 6.99
C THR A 6 -1.81 7.75 6.39
N LEU A 7 -1.38 8.37 5.27
CA LEU A 7 -0.05 8.16 4.70
C LEU A 7 1.08 8.55 5.67
N ALA A 8 0.86 9.54 6.55
CA ALA A 8 1.85 9.97 7.53
C ALA A 8 2.10 8.92 8.63
N VAL A 9 1.13 8.07 8.97
CA VAL A 9 1.33 6.93 9.89
C VAL A 9 2.11 5.81 9.20
N LEU A 10 1.87 5.57 7.90
CA LEU A 10 2.72 4.70 7.09
C LEU A 10 4.19 5.14 7.10
N VAL A 11 4.44 6.46 7.09
CA VAL A 11 5.80 7.03 7.11
C VAL A 11 6.41 7.05 8.52
N ALA A 12 5.62 7.21 9.58
CA ALA A 12 6.13 7.07 10.95
C ALA A 12 6.65 5.64 11.23
N ALA A 13 6.03 4.62 10.62
CA ALA A 13 6.54 3.25 10.62
C ALA A 13 7.81 3.06 9.77
N PHE A 14 8.03 3.90 8.75
CA PHE A 14 9.29 3.94 7.99
C PHE A 14 10.47 4.44 8.84
N ALA A 15 10.23 5.37 9.77
CA ALA A 15 11.28 6.04 10.54
C ALA A 15 11.78 5.24 11.76
N LEU A 16 10.98 4.33 12.32
CA LEU A 16 11.30 3.70 13.62
C LEU A 16 12.08 2.39 13.55
N ALA A 17 12.45 1.89 12.35
CA ALA A 17 13.05 0.55 12.22
C ALA A 17 14.24 0.40 11.24
N ALA A 18 15.03 1.44 10.96
CA ALA A 18 16.38 1.23 10.39
C ALA A 18 17.32 2.44 10.56
N PRO A 19 18.53 2.26 11.15
CA PRO A 19 19.67 3.09 10.78
C PRO A 19 20.10 2.69 9.36
N GLY A 20 20.08 3.66 8.43
CA GLY A 20 20.63 3.48 7.10
C GLY A 20 19.63 3.06 6.04
N PHE A 21 19.12 4.04 5.28
CA PHE A 21 18.89 3.87 3.85
C PHE A 21 20.26 3.67 3.16
N CYS A 22 20.93 2.55 3.44
CA CYS A 22 22.10 2.14 2.68
C CYS A 22 21.68 0.97 1.79
N ALA A 23 21.64 1.29 0.49
CA ALA A 23 21.71 0.37 -0.65
C ALA A 23 20.88 -0.92 -0.53
N VAL A 24 19.66 -0.88 -1.09
CA VAL A 24 19.04 -2.10 -1.61
C VAL A 24 19.93 -2.57 -2.77
N ASN A 25 20.83 -3.51 -2.50
CA ASN A 25 21.45 -4.31 -3.56
C ASN A 25 20.37 -5.24 -4.10
N SER A 26 19.72 -4.91 -5.23
CA SER A 26 19.13 -5.92 -6.12
C SER A 26 18.86 -5.38 -7.54
N PRO A 27 19.23 -6.13 -8.58
CA PRO A 27 19.26 -5.67 -9.97
C PRO A 27 17.95 -5.99 -10.70
N THR A 28 16.85 -5.30 -10.40
CA THR A 28 15.71 -5.26 -11.35
C THR A 28 14.91 -3.96 -11.20
N LEU A 29 15.39 -2.87 -11.81
CA LEU A 29 14.59 -1.66 -11.96
C LEU A 29 13.48 -1.92 -12.99
N LEU A 30 12.25 -2.16 -12.52
CA LEU A 30 11.10 -2.24 -13.41
C LEU A 30 10.71 -0.84 -13.83
N THR A 31 11.05 -0.47 -15.07
CA THR A 31 10.61 0.78 -15.68
C THR A 31 9.19 0.58 -16.22
N LEU A 32 8.20 1.27 -15.65
CA LEU A 32 6.80 1.16 -16.07
C LEU A 32 6.50 2.11 -17.25
N LYS A 33 7.44 2.24 -18.20
CA LYS A 33 7.32 3.06 -19.41
C LYS A 33 6.27 2.40 -20.30
N GLY A 34 5.07 2.98 -20.38
CA GLY A 34 3.97 2.50 -21.22
C GLY A 34 2.66 2.17 -20.50
N LEU A 35 2.64 2.04 -19.16
CA LEU A 35 1.41 1.67 -18.43
C LEU A 35 0.46 2.84 -18.13
N ALA A 36 0.91 4.07 -18.35
CA ALA A 36 0.06 5.27 -18.32
C ALA A 36 -0.73 5.48 -19.64
N GLY A 37 -0.43 4.71 -20.69
CA GLY A 37 -1.23 4.61 -21.92
C GLY A 37 -1.89 3.24 -21.97
N GLY A 38 -3.14 3.17 -21.52
CA GLY A 38 -3.87 1.92 -21.44
C GLY A 38 -4.17 1.36 -22.82
N ASP A 39 -3.31 0.47 -23.35
CA ASP A 39 -3.62 -0.51 -24.41
C ASP A 39 -2.56 -1.62 -24.58
N GLU A 40 -1.33 -1.52 -24.05
CA GLU A 40 -0.21 -2.39 -24.52
C GLU A 40 -0.02 -3.78 -23.87
N PHE A 41 -0.77 -4.22 -22.84
CA PHE A 41 -0.64 -5.63 -22.38
C PHE A 41 -1.92 -6.45 -22.34
N GLY A 42 -2.92 -6.15 -23.17
CA GLY A 42 -3.99 -7.10 -23.56
C GLY A 42 -4.86 -7.73 -22.46
N LEU A 43 -4.65 -7.44 -21.17
CA LEU A 43 -5.54 -7.88 -20.09
C LEU A 43 -6.78 -6.97 -20.12
N PRO A 44 -7.99 -7.55 -20.26
CA PRO A 44 -9.23 -6.78 -20.19
C PRO A 44 -9.30 -6.02 -18.87
N ASP A 45 -9.84 -4.80 -18.89
CA ASP A 45 -10.08 -4.02 -17.69
C ASP A 45 -10.85 -4.85 -16.64
N ASN A 46 -10.46 -4.73 -15.38
CA ASN A 46 -11.14 -5.32 -14.22
C ASN A 46 -11.18 -6.86 -14.13
N GLN A 47 -10.24 -7.58 -14.76
CA GLN A 47 -10.10 -9.02 -14.54
C GLN A 47 -9.33 -9.35 -13.24
N PRO A 48 -9.61 -10.52 -12.62
CA PRO A 48 -8.77 -11.05 -11.56
C PRO A 48 -7.32 -11.22 -12.03
N ALA A 49 -6.36 -11.02 -11.12
CA ALA A 49 -4.96 -11.33 -11.40
C ALA A 49 -4.70 -12.80 -11.06
N THR A 50 -4.04 -13.52 -11.95
CA THR A 50 -3.67 -14.93 -11.77
C THR A 50 -2.36 -15.11 -10.99
N GLY A 51 -1.51 -14.09 -10.97
CA GLY A 51 -0.22 -14.10 -10.30
C GLY A 51 0.24 -12.72 -9.85
N TRP A 52 1.47 -12.65 -9.36
CA TRP A 52 2.09 -11.41 -8.88
C TRP A 52 2.35 -10.39 -10.01
N PRO A 53 2.93 -10.77 -11.17
CA PRO A 53 3.15 -9.80 -12.26
C PRO A 53 1.84 -9.15 -12.74
N GLU A 54 0.77 -9.93 -12.88
CA GLU A 54 -0.54 -9.41 -13.29
C GLU A 54 -1.15 -8.50 -12.22
N LEU A 55 -0.89 -8.77 -10.93
CA LEU A 55 -1.33 -7.89 -9.85
C LEU A 55 -0.62 -6.54 -9.90
N VAL A 56 0.71 -6.52 -10.07
CA VAL A 56 1.50 -5.29 -10.21
C VAL A 56 1.01 -4.48 -11.42
N LEU A 57 0.80 -5.13 -12.57
CA LEU A 57 0.25 -4.49 -13.76
C LEU A 57 -1.17 -3.94 -13.53
N LYS A 58 -2.02 -4.68 -12.80
CA LYS A 58 -3.36 -4.22 -12.44
C LYS A 58 -3.30 -2.94 -11.61
N VAL A 59 -2.40 -2.87 -10.62
CA VAL A 59 -2.20 -1.66 -9.80
C VAL A 59 -1.66 -0.51 -10.66
N ALA A 60 -0.69 -0.77 -11.54
CA ALA A 60 -0.14 0.27 -12.41
C ALA A 60 -1.19 0.91 -13.33
N ARG A 61 -2.12 0.11 -13.87
CA ARG A 61 -3.18 0.60 -14.77
C ARG A 61 -4.34 1.28 -14.05
N ASN A 62 -4.82 0.66 -12.97
CA ASN A 62 -6.05 1.09 -12.31
C ASN A 62 -5.80 2.01 -11.12
N GLY A 63 -4.56 2.05 -10.64
CA GLY A 63 -4.14 2.83 -9.48
C GLY A 63 -4.32 4.32 -9.66
N SER A 64 -4.38 5.01 -8.53
CA SER A 64 -4.26 6.46 -8.47
C SER A 64 -2.79 6.82 -8.25
N PHE A 65 -2.25 7.68 -9.11
CA PHE A 65 -0.91 8.19 -8.94
C PHE A 65 -0.90 9.30 -7.88
N THR A 66 0.01 9.22 -6.92
CA THR A 66 0.32 10.30 -5.98
C THR A 66 1.79 10.68 -6.17
N PRO A 67 2.09 11.93 -6.56
CA PRO A 67 3.47 12.37 -6.69
C PRO A 67 4.16 12.36 -5.32
N GLY A 68 5.46 12.11 -5.32
CA GLY A 68 6.28 12.27 -4.13
C GLY A 68 6.41 13.74 -3.72
N ASN A 69 6.79 13.98 -2.47
CA ASN A 69 6.90 15.33 -1.91
C ASN A 69 8.24 15.61 -1.20
N GLY A 70 9.29 14.86 -1.54
CA GLY A 70 10.63 14.95 -0.93
C GLY A 70 10.82 13.96 0.21
N ASP A 71 9.88 13.91 1.17
CA ASP A 71 9.93 12.98 2.30
C ASP A 71 9.26 11.63 1.97
N ILE A 72 8.30 11.64 1.05
CA ILE A 72 7.50 10.49 0.67
C ILE A 72 7.74 10.19 -0.82
N PRO A 73 8.12 8.95 -1.18
CA PRO A 73 8.25 8.55 -2.58
C PRO A 73 6.90 8.64 -3.31
N ALA A 74 6.95 8.69 -4.64
CA ALA A 74 5.75 8.64 -5.46
C ALA A 74 5.09 7.24 -5.35
N THR A 75 3.77 7.20 -5.55
CA THR A 75 3.01 5.94 -5.47
C THR A 75 2.00 5.76 -6.58
N LEU A 76 1.77 4.50 -6.94
CA LEU A 76 0.59 4.03 -7.66
C LEU A 76 -0.17 3.07 -6.74
N GLY A 77 -1.39 3.44 -6.35
CA GLY A 77 -2.13 2.71 -5.32
C GLY A 77 -3.57 2.38 -5.67
N LEU A 78 -4.04 1.22 -5.19
CA LEU A 78 -5.46 0.87 -5.12
C LEU A 78 -5.90 0.83 -3.66
N ALA A 79 -7.16 1.21 -3.43
CA ALA A 79 -7.80 1.19 -2.13
C ALA A 79 -9.16 0.51 -2.20
N LYS A 80 -9.48 -0.32 -1.20
CA LYS A 80 -10.80 -0.93 -1.03
C LYS A 80 -11.29 -0.63 0.38
N ILE A 81 -12.40 0.09 0.46
CA ILE A 81 -12.98 0.52 1.74
C ILE A 81 -14.36 -0.12 1.87
N LYS A 82 -14.58 -0.85 2.96
CA LYS A 82 -15.84 -1.49 3.31
C LYS A 82 -16.44 -0.76 4.52
N GLY A 83 -17.63 -0.19 4.34
CA GLY A 83 -18.30 0.63 5.35
C GLY A 83 -18.10 2.13 5.14
N PRO A 84 -18.79 2.96 5.95
CA PRO A 84 -18.71 4.41 5.85
C PRO A 84 -17.46 4.94 6.57
N LYS A 85 -16.72 5.88 5.96
CA LYS A 85 -15.43 6.37 6.47
C LYS A 85 -15.52 7.16 7.78
N ASP A 86 -16.71 7.67 8.08
CA ASP A 86 -17.05 8.41 9.29
C ASP A 86 -17.64 7.51 10.39
N ALA A 87 -17.67 6.19 10.19
CA ALA A 87 -17.95 5.21 11.23
C ALA A 87 -16.92 4.07 11.21
N THR A 88 -17.13 3.05 12.06
CA THR A 88 -16.35 1.81 12.02
C THR A 88 -16.33 1.23 10.61
N HIS A 89 -15.15 0.98 10.07
CA HIS A 89 -14.94 0.52 8.70
C HIS A 89 -13.66 -0.29 8.56
N HIS A 90 -13.47 -0.85 7.37
CA HIS A 90 -12.24 -1.57 7.03
C HIS A 90 -11.66 -1.01 5.74
N SER A 91 -10.35 -0.78 5.75
CA SER A 91 -9.62 -0.18 4.63
C SER A 91 -8.41 -1.04 4.28
N ASP A 92 -8.38 -1.55 3.05
CA ASP A 92 -7.25 -2.28 2.51
C ASP A 92 -6.59 -1.48 1.40
N TYR A 93 -5.25 -1.50 1.34
CA TYR A 93 -4.47 -0.81 0.33
C TYR A 93 -3.38 -1.72 -0.27
N ILE A 94 -3.11 -1.53 -1.56
CA ILE A 94 -1.91 -2.02 -2.23
C ILE A 94 -1.26 -0.84 -2.95
N ASN A 95 0.03 -0.61 -2.70
CA ASN A 95 0.76 0.52 -3.27
C ASN A 95 2.07 0.04 -3.89
N ILE A 96 2.34 0.44 -5.12
CA ILE A 96 3.67 0.38 -5.72
C ILE A 96 4.35 1.71 -5.41
N TRP A 97 5.52 1.63 -4.77
CA TRP A 97 6.32 2.79 -4.38
C TRP A 97 7.49 2.97 -5.34
N GLY A 98 7.84 4.22 -5.60
CA GLY A 98 8.87 4.56 -6.56
C GLY A 98 9.19 6.04 -6.61
N PHE A 99 9.86 6.45 -7.68
CA PHE A 99 10.12 7.85 -7.98
C PHE A 99 9.80 8.13 -9.44
N VAL A 100 9.77 9.42 -9.78
CA VAL A 100 9.66 9.87 -11.16
C VAL A 100 11.05 10.36 -11.58
N ASP A 101 11.60 9.77 -12.63
CA ASP A 101 12.90 10.20 -13.17
C ASP A 101 12.79 11.53 -13.93
N GLU A 102 13.93 12.05 -14.39
CA GLU A 102 14.00 13.32 -15.14
C GLU A 102 13.18 13.31 -16.43
N SER A 103 12.87 12.12 -16.97
CA SER A 103 12.04 11.96 -18.17
C SER A 103 10.53 11.92 -17.88
N GLY A 104 10.14 12.04 -16.61
CA GLY A 104 8.75 11.90 -16.19
C GLY A 104 8.31 10.43 -16.06
N THR A 105 9.24 9.47 -16.08
CA THR A 105 8.92 8.04 -16.01
C THR A 105 8.86 7.58 -14.55
N PHE A 106 7.78 6.89 -14.18
CA PHE A 106 7.69 6.25 -12.87
C PHE A 106 8.54 4.96 -12.82
N VAL A 107 9.44 4.90 -11.85
CA VAL A 107 10.36 3.79 -11.61
C VAL A 107 10.03 3.18 -10.25
N ALA A 108 9.61 1.92 -10.25
CA ALA A 108 9.15 1.20 -9.07
C ALA A 108 10.30 0.58 -8.26
N PHE A 109 10.10 0.45 -6.95
CA PHE A 109 11.09 -0.08 -6.00
C PHE A 109 10.57 -1.23 -5.15
N PHE A 110 9.37 -1.09 -4.57
CA PHE A 110 8.79 -2.07 -3.68
C PHE A 110 7.27 -1.89 -3.63
N VAL A 111 6.59 -2.87 -3.05
CA VAL A 111 5.14 -2.87 -2.87
C VAL A 111 4.80 -2.89 -1.38
N THR A 112 3.76 -2.17 -0.98
CA THR A 112 3.15 -2.37 0.34
C THR A 112 1.75 -2.94 0.23
N LEU A 113 1.43 -3.83 1.17
CA LEU A 113 0.07 -4.28 1.47
C LEU A 113 -0.30 -3.76 2.84
N VAL A 114 -1.42 -3.07 2.94
CA VAL A 114 -1.90 -2.47 4.18
C VAL A 114 -3.33 -2.93 4.42
N SER A 115 -3.64 -3.29 5.67
CA SER A 115 -4.99 -3.59 6.11
C SER A 115 -5.26 -2.87 7.41
N GLU A 116 -6.36 -2.15 7.50
CA GLU A 116 -6.73 -1.35 8.65
C GLU A 116 -8.16 -1.68 9.07
N ALA A 117 -8.33 -2.10 10.32
CA ALA A 117 -9.64 -2.18 10.96
C ALA A 117 -9.85 -0.94 11.83
N TRP A 118 -10.75 -0.05 11.39
CA TRP A 118 -11.08 1.19 12.06
C TRP A 118 -12.29 1.00 12.97
N THR A 119 -12.12 1.24 14.26
CA THR A 119 -13.19 1.17 15.26
C THR A 119 -13.38 2.52 15.93
N LEU A 120 -14.60 3.07 15.87
CA LEU A 120 -14.95 4.28 16.62
C LEU A 120 -15.22 3.94 18.08
N LYS A 121 -14.50 4.58 19.02
CA LYS A 121 -14.70 4.46 20.47
C LYS A 121 -14.85 5.85 21.08
N GLY A 122 -16.09 6.29 21.26
CA GLY A 122 -16.38 7.68 21.65
C GLY A 122 -15.87 8.65 20.59
N ASP A 123 -15.05 9.62 21.00
CA ASP A 123 -14.47 10.65 20.11
C ASP A 123 -13.07 10.27 19.59
N THR A 124 -12.76 8.98 19.54
CA THR A 124 -11.47 8.48 19.09
C THR A 124 -11.61 7.29 18.13
N TRP A 125 -10.70 7.23 17.17
CA TRP A 125 -10.46 6.06 16.34
C TRP A 125 -9.47 5.14 17.02
N VAL A 126 -9.77 3.84 17.03
CA VAL A 126 -8.80 2.79 17.29
C VAL A 126 -8.61 2.02 15.99
N ILE A 127 -7.37 1.97 15.52
CA ILE A 127 -6.98 1.42 14.22
C ILE A 127 -6.04 0.25 14.47
N GLU A 128 -6.46 -0.93 14.06
CA GLU A 128 -5.57 -2.10 14.00
C GLU A 128 -5.02 -2.21 12.59
N GLN A 129 -3.71 -2.02 12.44
CA GLN A 129 -3.06 -1.92 11.15
C GLN A 129 -2.06 -3.07 10.95
N TRP A 130 -2.18 -3.75 9.82
CA TRP A 130 -1.12 -4.59 9.26
C TRP A 130 -0.41 -3.84 8.14
N LEU A 131 0.92 -3.89 8.13
CA LEU A 131 1.74 -3.38 7.04
C LEU A 131 2.75 -4.45 6.63
N HIS A 132 2.69 -4.85 5.36
CA HIS A 132 3.68 -5.72 4.73
C HIS A 132 4.43 -4.95 3.65
N MET A 133 5.74 -5.08 3.64
CA MET A 133 6.60 -4.61 2.56
C MET A 133 7.10 -5.81 1.77
N LEU A 134 6.89 -5.76 0.45
CA LEU A 134 7.31 -6.78 -0.50
C LEU A 134 8.26 -6.14 -1.51
N ASP A 135 9.22 -6.91 -2.02
CA ASP A 135 9.98 -6.49 -3.20
C ASP A 135 9.11 -6.55 -4.48
N MET A 136 9.71 -6.19 -5.62
CA MET A 136 9.01 -6.18 -6.91
C MET A 136 8.75 -7.60 -7.45
N GLU A 137 9.35 -8.62 -6.85
CA GLU A 137 9.15 -10.04 -7.14
C GLU A 137 8.03 -10.65 -6.26
N GLY A 138 7.53 -9.91 -5.26
CA GLY A 138 6.44 -10.33 -4.38
C GLY A 138 6.90 -11.07 -3.13
N THR A 139 8.21 -11.05 -2.83
CA THR A 139 8.76 -11.64 -1.62
C THR A 139 8.58 -10.68 -0.45
N GLY A 140 8.05 -11.17 0.67
CA GLY A 140 7.95 -10.39 1.90
C GLY A 140 9.34 -10.03 2.44
N GLN A 141 9.54 -8.75 2.70
CA GLN A 141 10.79 -8.17 3.23
C GLN A 141 10.62 -7.72 4.68
N ARG A 142 9.45 -7.14 5.02
CA ARG A 142 9.10 -6.70 6.37
C ARG A 142 7.60 -6.90 6.64
N ALA A 143 7.27 -7.14 7.90
CA ALA A 143 5.89 -7.18 8.37
C ALA A 143 5.80 -6.47 9.72
N SER A 144 4.73 -5.73 9.94
CA SER A 144 4.43 -5.10 11.22
C SER A 144 2.95 -5.10 11.48
N TYR A 145 2.60 -5.17 12.76
CA TYR A 145 1.27 -4.93 13.26
C TYR A 145 1.31 -3.71 14.19
N ALA A 146 0.29 -2.88 14.19
CA ALA A 146 0.20 -1.76 15.10
C ALA A 146 -1.22 -1.52 15.55
N VAL A 147 -1.35 -1.04 16.78
CA VAL A 147 -2.58 -0.39 17.26
C VAL A 147 -2.31 1.10 17.37
N ILE A 148 -3.08 1.89 16.63
CA ILE A 148 -3.02 3.35 16.63
C ILE A 148 -4.31 3.86 17.25
N THR A 149 -4.21 4.84 18.14
CA THR A 149 -5.37 5.60 18.62
C THR A 149 -5.26 7.01 18.12
N GLU A 150 -6.30 7.52 17.47
CA GLU A 150 -6.35 8.88 16.93
C GLU A 150 -7.60 9.61 17.39
N LYS A 151 -7.54 10.94 17.48
CA LYS A 151 -8.75 11.78 17.51
C LYS A 151 -9.43 11.79 16.14
N LEU A 152 -10.70 12.19 16.11
CA LEU A 152 -11.46 12.32 14.84
C LEU A 152 -10.86 13.33 13.84
N ASP A 153 -10.02 14.25 14.30
CA ASP A 153 -9.29 15.22 13.45
C ASP A 153 -7.97 14.68 12.87
N GLY A 154 -7.61 13.44 13.22
CA GLY A 154 -6.39 12.74 12.82
C GLY A 154 -5.17 13.01 13.71
N GLN A 155 -5.32 13.63 14.88
CA GLN A 155 -4.23 13.70 15.85
C GLN A 155 -3.99 12.31 16.47
N VAL A 156 -2.80 11.75 16.27
CA VAL A 156 -2.36 10.50 16.92
C VAL A 156 -2.19 10.74 18.43
N LEU A 157 -2.85 9.90 19.23
CA LEU A 157 -2.81 9.90 20.70
C LEU A 157 -1.89 8.82 21.25
N ASP A 158 -1.93 7.63 20.65
CA ASP A 158 -1.14 6.46 21.06
C ASP A 158 -0.75 5.64 19.84
N TYR A 159 0.44 5.04 19.86
CA TYR A 159 0.96 4.21 18.78
C TYR A 159 1.79 3.06 19.34
N LYS A 160 1.32 1.83 19.11
CA LYS A 160 1.94 0.60 19.62
C LYS A 160 2.34 -0.31 18.45
N PRO A 161 3.51 -0.11 17.84
CA PRO A 161 4.00 -0.97 16.78
C PRO A 161 4.64 -2.25 17.34
N GLU A 162 4.47 -3.34 16.60
CA GLU A 162 5.11 -4.62 16.79
C GLU A 162 5.73 -5.07 15.46
N ALA A 163 7.04 -5.32 15.46
CA ALA A 163 7.72 -5.93 14.34
C ALA A 163 7.37 -7.42 14.30
N MET A 164 6.86 -7.89 13.17
CA MET A 164 6.43 -9.28 13.00
C MET A 164 7.48 -10.06 12.22
N GLU A 165 7.70 -11.32 12.61
CA GLU A 165 8.48 -12.23 11.79
C GLU A 165 7.80 -12.40 10.43
N VAL A 166 8.52 -12.11 9.34
CA VAL A 166 7.98 -12.06 7.97
C VAL A 166 7.40 -13.40 7.52
N GLN A 167 7.97 -14.50 8.01
CA GLN A 167 7.51 -15.87 7.77
C GLN A 167 6.71 -16.46 8.95
N GLY A 168 6.47 -15.65 9.98
CA GLY A 168 5.64 -16.03 11.11
C GLY A 168 4.19 -16.28 10.69
N PRO A 169 3.48 -17.26 11.29
CA PRO A 169 2.13 -17.63 10.88
C PRO A 169 1.14 -16.45 10.79
N PRO A 170 1.07 -15.51 11.76
CA PRO A 170 0.15 -14.39 11.69
C PRO A 170 0.40 -13.47 10.48
N ALA A 171 1.68 -13.14 10.22
CA ALA A 171 2.06 -12.28 9.10
C ALA A 171 1.78 -12.94 7.75
N VAL A 172 2.12 -14.23 7.61
CA VAL A 172 1.86 -15.01 6.38
C VAL A 172 0.36 -15.13 6.11
N GLN A 173 -0.45 -15.44 7.14
CA GLN A 173 -1.90 -15.55 7.00
C GLN A 173 -2.53 -14.23 6.54
N ASN A 174 -2.17 -13.12 7.19
CA ASN A 174 -2.69 -11.80 6.81
C ASN A 174 -2.22 -11.38 5.41
N ARG A 175 -0.94 -11.55 5.08
CA ARG A 175 -0.38 -11.24 3.75
C ARG A 175 -1.09 -12.04 2.64
N ASN A 176 -1.26 -13.35 2.84
CA ASN A 176 -1.91 -14.19 1.84
C ASN A 176 -3.39 -13.82 1.66
N ALA A 177 -4.10 -13.50 2.74
CA ALA A 177 -5.48 -13.01 2.65
C ALA A 177 -5.59 -11.70 1.84
N LEU A 178 -4.66 -10.76 2.06
CA LEU A 178 -4.58 -9.52 1.28
C LEU A 178 -4.27 -9.79 -0.20
N LEU A 179 -3.30 -10.67 -0.49
CA LEU A 179 -2.94 -11.03 -1.86
C LEU A 179 -4.11 -11.66 -2.61
N GLU A 180 -4.82 -12.61 -2.01
CA GLU A 180 -6.00 -13.23 -2.62
C GLU A 180 -7.13 -12.22 -2.84
N MET A 181 -7.35 -11.32 -1.88
CA MET A 181 -8.31 -10.23 -2.01
C MET A 181 -7.97 -9.31 -3.19
N TRP A 182 -6.72 -8.88 -3.33
CA TRP A 182 -6.27 -7.99 -4.40
C TRP A 182 -6.22 -8.66 -5.77
N LYS A 183 -5.90 -9.95 -5.81
CA LYS A 183 -6.05 -10.77 -7.02
C LYS A 183 -7.48 -10.81 -7.49
N ALA A 184 -8.45 -11.01 -6.59
CA ALA A 184 -9.87 -11.03 -6.91
C ALA A 184 -10.49 -9.63 -7.10
N TYR A 185 -9.85 -8.58 -6.62
CA TYR A 185 -10.39 -7.22 -6.66
C TYR A 185 -10.55 -6.72 -8.09
N LYS A 186 -11.76 -6.19 -8.35
CA LYS A 186 -12.17 -5.55 -9.59
C LYS A 186 -12.36 -4.06 -9.29
N PRO A 187 -11.39 -3.19 -9.62
CA PRO A 187 -11.54 -1.77 -9.40
C PRO A 187 -12.76 -1.24 -10.17
N GLN A 188 -13.43 -0.23 -9.64
CA GLN A 188 -14.48 0.45 -10.40
C GLN A 188 -13.81 1.27 -11.51
N PRO A 189 -14.37 1.32 -12.73
CA PRO A 189 -13.87 2.20 -13.77
C PRO A 189 -13.79 3.63 -13.25
N LYS A 190 -12.71 4.35 -13.54
CA LYS A 190 -12.62 5.79 -13.24
C LYS A 190 -13.79 6.48 -13.96
N ALA A 191 -14.61 7.23 -13.23
CA ALA A 191 -15.60 8.09 -13.85
C ALA A 191 -14.86 9.05 -14.80
N LYS A 192 -15.28 9.06 -16.08
CA LYS A 192 -14.72 9.94 -17.10
C LYS A 192 -15.10 11.38 -16.85
#